data_AF-A0AAU6WNQ5-F1
#
_entry.id   AF-A0AAU6WNQ5-F1
#
_cell.length_a   1.000
_cell.length_b   1.000
_cell.length_c   1.000
_cell.angle_alpha   90.00
_cell.angle_beta   90.00
_cell.angle_gamma   90.00
#
_symmetry.space_group_name_H-M   'P 1'
#
loop_
_entity.id
_entity.type
_entity.pdbx_description
1 polymer ?
#
loop_
_entity_poly.entity_id
_entity_poly.type
_entity_poly.pdbx_seq_one_letter_code
_entity_poly.pdbx_strand_id
1 'polypeptide(L)'
;MAPWYAFNWNSPLTTEQQLQNFPANTKMISQVYDEDDVNDHRLAIDIYKHINIPNSEKDFIYVKSSTINGYNYVTDHATPSSRKAFDALDYYAVYRLLDAMMDYSFNGNANAKNTALGNGSSAQVTMPSYNGQTMAPLEVTDNPVPNYPQSKYQFPCSSSTNPRIAYCN
;
A
#
# COMPACT_ATOMS: atom_id res chain seq x y z
N MET A 1 2.77 -3.38 6.64
CA MET A 1 3.62 -4.39 5.94
C MET A 1 4.46 -5.12 6.97
N ALA A 2 4.56 -6.45 6.93
CA ALA A 2 5.32 -7.17 7.95
C ALA A 2 6.81 -6.79 7.95
N PRO A 3 7.45 -6.59 9.11
CA PRO A 3 8.84 -6.14 9.19
C PRO A 3 9.83 -7.21 8.70
N TRP A 4 9.36 -8.45 8.58
CA TRP A 4 10.14 -9.61 8.18
C TRP A 4 10.33 -9.75 6.66
N TYR A 5 9.79 -8.85 5.83
CA TYR A 5 10.02 -8.90 4.37
C TYR A 5 11.51 -8.73 4.01
N ALA A 6 12.26 -8.05 4.87
CA ALA A 6 13.66 -7.73 4.64
C ALA A 6 14.59 -8.95 4.78
N PHE A 7 14.05 -10.11 5.16
CA PHE A 7 14.80 -11.37 5.24
C PHE A 7 14.65 -12.17 3.95
N ASN A 8 15.71 -12.86 3.57
CA ASN A 8 15.76 -13.65 2.33
C ASN A 8 15.06 -15.02 2.42
N TRP A 9 14.49 -15.39 3.57
CA TRP A 9 13.76 -16.66 3.81
C TRP A 9 14.47 -17.92 3.29
N ASN A 10 15.75 -18.08 3.62
CA ASN A 10 16.62 -19.18 3.16
C ASN A 10 16.84 -19.25 1.64
N SER A 11 16.46 -18.20 0.90
CA SER A 11 16.83 -18.06 -0.50
C SER A 11 18.35 -17.89 -0.63
N PRO A 12 18.97 -18.45 -1.69
CA PRO A 12 20.35 -18.13 -2.02
C PRO A 12 20.52 -16.69 -2.51
N LEU A 13 19.43 -15.97 -2.79
CA LEU A 13 19.42 -14.58 -3.21
C LEU A 13 19.38 -13.64 -2.00
N THR A 14 20.02 -12.48 -2.11
CA THR A 14 19.74 -11.35 -1.21
C THR A 14 18.33 -10.81 -1.47
N THR A 15 17.73 -10.12 -0.50
CA THR A 15 16.43 -9.46 -0.71
C THR A 15 16.48 -8.47 -1.88
N GLU A 16 17.60 -7.78 -2.10
CA GLU A 16 17.76 -6.92 -3.28
C GLU A 16 17.64 -7.72 -4.57
N GLN A 17 18.37 -8.83 -4.69
CA GLN A 17 18.29 -9.70 -5.86
C GLN A 17 16.89 -10.27 -6.07
N GLN A 18 16.16 -10.57 -4.98
CA GLN A 18 14.76 -11.01 -5.06
C GLN A 18 13.87 -9.91 -5.66
N LEU A 19 13.99 -8.66 -5.17
CA LEU A 19 13.23 -7.50 -5.68
C LEU A 19 13.55 -7.21 -7.17
N GLN A 20 14.79 -7.44 -7.60
CA GLN A 20 15.19 -7.27 -9.00
C GLN A 20 14.71 -8.41 -9.92
N ASN A 21 14.44 -9.60 -9.36
CA ASN A 21 14.08 -10.81 -10.10
C ASN A 21 12.57 -11.06 -10.22
N PHE A 22 11.71 -10.09 -9.87
CA PHE A 22 10.28 -10.20 -10.13
C PHE A 22 10.00 -10.33 -11.64
N PRO A 23 9.05 -11.19 -12.05
CA PRO A 23 8.67 -11.31 -13.46
C PRO A 23 8.23 -9.97 -14.05
N ALA A 24 8.61 -9.67 -15.29
CA ALA A 24 8.31 -8.40 -15.96
C ALA A 24 6.80 -8.11 -16.12
N ASN A 25 5.96 -9.14 -16.06
CA ASN A 25 4.51 -9.03 -16.12
C ASN A 25 3.85 -8.84 -14.74
N THR A 26 4.62 -8.68 -13.65
CA THR A 26 4.09 -8.44 -12.31
C THR A 26 3.40 -7.08 -12.24
N LYS A 27 2.32 -7.02 -11.45
CA LYS A 27 1.59 -5.81 -11.08
C LYS A 27 1.63 -5.65 -9.58
N MET A 28 1.75 -4.42 -9.08
CA MET A 28 1.89 -4.19 -7.65
C MET A 28 1.11 -2.97 -7.17
N ILE A 29 0.39 -3.12 -6.06
CA ILE A 29 -0.03 -1.98 -5.26
C ILE A 29 0.71 -2.10 -3.92
N SER A 30 1.39 -1.04 -3.51
CA SER A 30 1.89 -0.89 -2.14
C SER A 30 0.94 0.01 -1.38
N GLN A 31 0.43 -0.43 -0.22
CA GLN A 31 -0.48 0.38 0.60
C GLN A 31 0.09 0.59 1.98
N VAL A 32 -0.05 1.81 2.49
CA VAL A 32 0.22 2.16 3.88
C VAL A 32 -0.95 2.97 4.44
N TYR A 33 -1.15 2.86 5.74
CA TYR A 33 -2.35 3.33 6.42
C TYR A 33 -1.94 4.37 7.47
N ASP A 34 -2.51 5.57 7.40
CA ASP A 34 -2.06 6.75 8.17
C ASP A 34 -1.92 6.50 9.68
N GLU A 35 -2.81 5.68 10.25
CA GLU A 35 -2.88 5.37 11.68
C GLU A 35 -2.19 4.04 12.05
N ASP A 36 -1.55 3.32 11.11
CA ASP A 36 -0.71 2.16 11.43
C ASP A 36 0.54 2.64 12.17
N ASP A 37 0.64 2.27 13.44
CA ASP A 37 1.75 2.55 14.35
C ASP A 37 2.55 1.27 14.67
N VAL A 38 2.30 0.17 13.97
CA VAL A 38 3.00 -1.09 14.19
C VAL A 38 4.18 -1.21 13.24
N ASN A 39 3.98 -1.00 11.94
CA ASN A 39 5.05 -1.18 10.94
C ASN A 39 5.49 0.13 10.32
N ASP A 40 6.79 0.43 10.39
CA ASP A 40 7.33 1.63 9.74
C ASP A 40 7.11 1.60 8.22
N HIS A 41 6.42 2.62 7.71
CA HIS A 41 6.10 2.75 6.29
C HIS A 41 7.33 2.81 5.39
N ARG A 42 8.52 3.16 5.91
CA ARG A 42 9.78 3.11 5.16
C ARG A 42 10.08 1.72 4.59
N LEU A 43 9.62 0.67 5.26
CA LEU A 43 9.73 -0.72 4.79
C LEU A 43 8.98 -0.92 3.46
N ALA A 44 7.76 -0.39 3.36
CA ALA A 44 6.99 -0.44 2.12
C ALA A 44 7.60 0.45 1.02
N ILE A 45 8.13 1.60 1.42
CA ILE A 45 8.81 2.54 0.51
C ILE A 45 10.06 1.90 -0.10
N ASP A 46 10.87 1.19 0.70
CA ASP A 46 12.04 0.46 0.24
C ASP A 46 11.67 -0.58 -0.82
N ILE A 47 10.68 -1.46 -0.56
CA ILE A 47 10.20 -2.40 -1.59
C ILE A 47 9.78 -1.66 -2.85
N TYR A 48 8.96 -0.62 -2.73
CA TYR A 48 8.44 0.11 -3.88
C TYR A 48 9.54 0.70 -4.75
N LYS A 49 10.59 1.27 -4.12
CA LYS A 49 11.72 1.89 -4.82
C LYS A 49 12.67 0.86 -5.44
N HIS A 50 12.83 -0.30 -4.81
CA HIS A 50 13.81 -1.29 -5.21
C HIS A 50 13.26 -2.42 -6.09
N ILE A 51 11.94 -2.62 -6.17
CA ILE A 51 11.35 -3.65 -7.03
C ILE A 51 11.45 -3.30 -8.52
N ASN A 52 11.82 -4.28 -9.34
CA ASN A 52 11.96 -4.16 -10.80
C ASN A 52 10.60 -4.25 -11.53
N ILE A 53 9.65 -3.42 -11.10
CA ILE A 53 8.36 -3.22 -11.77
C ILE A 53 8.31 -1.75 -12.19
N PRO A 54 7.99 -1.44 -13.47
CA PRO A 54 7.92 -0.07 -13.94
C PRO A 54 6.73 0.66 -13.27
N ASN A 55 6.84 1.97 -13.06
CA ASN A 55 5.78 2.79 -12.44
C ASN A 55 4.44 2.72 -13.19
N SER A 56 4.42 2.39 -14.49
CA SER A 56 3.17 2.16 -15.21
C SER A 56 2.43 0.87 -14.80
N GLU A 57 3.07 0.03 -13.97
CA GLU A 57 2.62 -1.29 -13.53
C GLU A 57 2.67 -1.44 -11.99
N LYS A 58 2.96 -0.35 -11.27
CA LYS A 58 2.89 -0.31 -9.81
C LYS A 58 2.42 1.07 -9.32
N ASP A 59 1.72 1.09 -8.19
CA ASP A 59 1.34 2.33 -7.51
C ASP A 59 1.59 2.22 -6.00
N PHE A 60 2.03 3.32 -5.38
CA PHE A 60 2.08 3.46 -3.92
C PHE A 60 0.90 4.30 -3.45
N ILE A 61 0.10 3.76 -2.53
CA ILE A 61 -1.15 4.33 -2.08
C ILE A 61 -1.08 4.60 -0.57
N TYR A 62 -1.38 5.84 -0.20
CA TYR A 62 -1.57 6.27 1.16
C TYR A 62 -3.07 6.35 1.50
N VAL A 63 -3.47 5.67 2.57
CA VAL A 63 -4.87 5.59 3.01
C VAL A 63 -5.04 6.38 4.30
N LYS A 64 -5.95 7.36 4.28
CA LYS A 64 -6.27 8.23 5.43
C LYS A 64 -7.60 7.83 6.08
N SER A 65 -7.70 8.05 7.39
CA SER A 65 -8.95 7.86 8.11
C SER A 65 -9.99 8.93 7.71
N SER A 66 -11.25 8.68 8.03
CA SER A 66 -12.34 9.61 7.76
C SER A 66 -13.43 9.46 8.80
N THR A 67 -14.11 10.55 9.13
CA THR A 67 -15.32 10.52 9.96
C THR A 67 -16.51 10.99 9.14
N ILE A 68 -17.47 10.10 8.90
CA ILE A 68 -18.68 10.39 8.13
C ILE A 68 -19.88 10.11 9.01
N ASN A 69 -20.71 11.12 9.25
CA ASN A 69 -21.91 11.05 10.07
C ASN A 69 -21.67 10.39 11.46
N GLY A 70 -20.52 10.71 12.07
CA GLY A 70 -20.12 10.18 13.38
C GLY A 70 -19.51 8.77 13.36
N TYR A 71 -19.48 8.08 12.21
CA TYR A 71 -18.77 6.82 12.05
C TYR A 71 -17.30 7.07 11.66
N ASN A 72 -16.37 6.44 12.37
CA ASN A 72 -14.94 6.55 12.11
C ASN A 72 -14.47 5.37 11.25
N TYR A 73 -13.98 5.68 10.06
CA TYR A 73 -13.24 4.77 9.19
C TYR A 73 -11.76 4.91 9.55
N VAL A 74 -11.27 4.02 10.40
CA VAL A 74 -9.89 4.07 10.94
C VAL A 74 -8.91 3.32 10.05
N THR A 75 -7.68 3.80 10.01
CA THR A 75 -6.58 3.26 9.21
C THR A 75 -5.50 2.67 10.12
N ASP A 76 -5.92 1.96 11.17
CA ASP A 76 -5.04 1.30 12.13
C ASP A 76 -4.38 0.03 11.55
N HIS A 77 -3.61 -0.69 12.37
CA HIS A 77 -2.90 -1.91 11.97
C HIS A 77 -3.82 -3.11 11.62
N ALA A 78 -5.15 -2.94 11.63
CA ALA A 78 -6.08 -4.00 11.27
C ALA A 78 -6.22 -4.16 9.74
N THR A 79 -6.33 -5.41 9.28
CA THR A 79 -6.74 -5.72 7.91
C THR A 79 -8.27 -5.84 7.83
N PRO A 80 -8.89 -5.71 6.65
CA PRO A 80 -10.34 -5.86 6.50
C PRO A 80 -10.89 -7.15 7.15
N SER A 81 -10.16 -8.26 7.03
CA SER A 81 -10.54 -9.56 7.60
C SER A 81 -10.43 -9.66 9.13
N SER A 82 -9.71 -8.76 9.80
CA SER A 82 -9.58 -8.75 11.26
C SER A 82 -10.60 -7.82 11.92
N ARG A 83 -11.42 -7.11 11.13
CA ARG A 83 -12.51 -6.25 11.62
C ARG A 83 -13.81 -7.04 11.79
N LYS A 84 -14.68 -6.56 12.70
CA LYS A 84 -15.98 -7.20 12.99
C LYS A 84 -16.99 -7.06 11.85
N ALA A 85 -16.84 -6.05 11.01
CA ALA A 85 -17.68 -5.78 9.86
C ALA A 85 -16.84 -5.13 8.77
N PHE A 86 -17.17 -5.43 7.52
CA PHE A 86 -16.63 -4.72 6.38
C PHE A 86 -17.33 -3.38 6.23
N ASP A 87 -16.55 -2.33 5.99
CA ASP A 87 -17.08 -1.01 5.74
C ASP A 87 -16.61 -0.42 4.40
N ALA A 88 -16.99 0.83 4.15
CA ALA A 88 -16.68 1.52 2.92
C ALA A 88 -15.16 1.70 2.69
N LEU A 89 -14.37 1.85 3.77
CA LEU A 89 -12.92 1.96 3.64
C LEU A 89 -12.33 0.64 3.12
N ASP A 90 -12.76 -0.49 3.67
CA ASP A 90 -12.30 -1.82 3.22
C ASP A 90 -12.59 -2.05 1.74
N TYR A 91 -13.81 -1.71 1.29
CA TYR A 91 -14.17 -1.87 -0.12
C TYR A 91 -13.39 -0.92 -1.02
N TYR A 92 -13.41 0.39 -0.76
CA TYR A 92 -12.85 1.37 -1.70
C TYR A 92 -11.32 1.46 -1.66
N ALA A 93 -10.69 1.21 -0.51
CA ALA A 93 -9.24 1.23 -0.37
C ALA A 93 -8.59 -0.12 -0.70
N VAL A 94 -9.28 -1.26 -0.53
CA VAL A 94 -8.67 -2.59 -0.75
C VAL A 94 -9.38 -3.36 -1.86
N TYR A 95 -10.63 -3.78 -1.64
CA TYR A 95 -11.24 -4.80 -2.51
C TYR A 95 -11.53 -4.30 -3.91
N ARG A 96 -11.95 -3.04 -4.09
CA ARG A 96 -12.15 -2.42 -5.41
C ARG A 96 -10.86 -2.40 -6.22
N LEU A 97 -9.74 -2.05 -5.58
CA LEU A 97 -8.45 -1.98 -6.27
C LEU A 97 -7.94 -3.38 -6.61
N LEU A 98 -8.11 -4.34 -5.70
CA LEU A 98 -7.76 -5.73 -5.93
C LEU A 98 -8.59 -6.37 -7.06
N ASP A 99 -9.90 -6.16 -7.07
CA ASP A 99 -10.80 -6.64 -8.12
C ASP A 99 -10.41 -6.08 -9.50
N ALA A 100 -10.21 -4.76 -9.57
CA ALA A 100 -9.73 -4.11 -10.79
C ALA A 100 -8.33 -4.60 -11.21
N MET A 101 -7.44 -4.88 -10.25
CA MET A 101 -6.11 -5.44 -10.53
C MET A 101 -6.22 -6.84 -11.13
N MET A 102 -7.12 -7.68 -10.60
CA MET A 102 -7.35 -9.02 -11.13
C MET A 102 -7.89 -8.97 -12.56
N ASP A 103 -8.92 -8.14 -12.81
CA ASP A 103 -9.48 -7.99 -14.15
C ASP A 103 -8.44 -7.45 -15.15
N TYR A 104 -7.64 -6.48 -14.74
CA TYR A 104 -6.51 -6.01 -15.56
C TYR A 104 -5.50 -7.14 -15.83
N SER A 105 -5.08 -7.87 -14.80
CA SER A 105 -4.02 -8.88 -14.88
C SER A 105 -4.42 -10.08 -15.76
N PHE A 106 -5.68 -10.50 -15.69
CA PHE A 106 -6.15 -11.69 -16.38
C PHE A 106 -6.84 -11.40 -17.72
N ASN A 107 -7.50 -10.25 -17.86
CA ASN A 107 -8.29 -9.93 -19.06
C ASN A 107 -7.73 -8.73 -19.84
N GLY A 108 -6.69 -8.06 -19.35
CA GLY A 108 -6.10 -6.88 -20.01
C GLY A 108 -7.03 -5.67 -20.05
N ASN A 109 -8.02 -5.59 -19.15
CA ASN A 109 -9.00 -4.51 -19.14
C ASN A 109 -8.36 -3.17 -18.78
N ALA A 110 -8.31 -2.24 -19.74
CA ALA A 110 -7.70 -0.92 -19.57
C ALA A 110 -8.45 -0.03 -18.57
N ASN A 111 -9.78 -0.16 -18.46
CA ASN A 111 -10.55 0.58 -17.45
C ASN A 111 -10.23 0.05 -16.05
N ALA A 112 -10.07 -1.27 -15.91
CA ALA A 112 -9.67 -1.88 -14.65
C ALA A 112 -8.24 -1.46 -14.27
N LYS A 113 -7.32 -1.37 -15.24
CA LYS A 113 -6.00 -0.75 -15.03
C LYS A 113 -6.14 0.68 -14.50
N ASN A 114 -7.00 1.50 -15.10
CA ASN A 114 -7.21 2.88 -14.66
C ASN A 114 -7.77 2.99 -13.24
N THR A 115 -8.48 1.97 -12.74
CA THR A 115 -8.92 1.90 -11.33
C THR A 115 -7.85 1.37 -10.39
N ALA A 116 -7.10 0.34 -10.77
CA ALA A 116 -6.11 -0.30 -9.90
C ALA A 116 -4.75 0.43 -9.87
N LEU A 117 -4.28 0.84 -11.05
CA LEU A 117 -2.97 1.42 -11.34
C LEU A 117 -3.12 2.74 -12.13
N GLY A 118 -4.10 3.54 -11.73
CA GLY A 118 -4.47 4.78 -12.41
C GLY A 118 -3.51 5.94 -12.19
N ASN A 119 -2.47 5.78 -11.37
CA ASN A 119 -1.53 6.81 -10.96
C ASN A 119 -2.23 8.14 -10.56
N GLY A 120 -3.18 8.04 -9.64
CA GLY A 120 -3.97 9.18 -9.14
C GLY A 120 -5.21 9.52 -9.96
N SER A 121 -5.63 8.67 -10.90
CA SER A 121 -6.86 8.87 -11.67
C SER A 121 -8.08 9.00 -10.75
N SER A 122 -9.10 9.74 -11.18
CA SER A 122 -10.37 9.82 -10.44
C SER A 122 -10.99 8.44 -10.19
N ALA A 123 -10.83 7.49 -11.12
CA ALA A 123 -11.36 6.13 -10.96
C ALA A 123 -10.65 5.36 -9.82
N GLN A 124 -9.38 5.67 -9.56
CA GLN A 124 -8.59 5.09 -8.48
C GLN A 124 -8.83 5.80 -7.15
N VAL A 125 -8.74 7.14 -7.11
CA VAL A 125 -8.68 7.87 -5.83
C VAL A 125 -10.04 8.23 -5.22
N THR A 126 -11.12 8.17 -6.01
CA THR A 126 -12.45 8.57 -5.53
C THR A 126 -12.93 7.62 -4.44
N MET A 127 -13.26 8.19 -3.28
CA MET A 127 -13.85 7.55 -2.11
C MET A 127 -15.32 7.98 -1.97
N PRO A 128 -16.16 7.22 -1.26
CA PRO A 128 -17.59 7.48 -1.25
C PRO A 128 -17.97 8.71 -0.43
N SER A 129 -19.15 9.25 -0.74
CA SER A 129 -19.78 10.35 -0.01
C SER A 129 -21.10 9.90 0.59
N TYR A 130 -21.43 10.44 1.76
CA TYR A 130 -22.73 10.25 2.40
C TYR A 130 -23.15 11.55 3.11
N ASN A 131 -24.39 11.96 2.89
CA ASN A 131 -24.97 13.16 3.50
C ASN A 131 -24.10 14.44 3.35
N GLY A 132 -23.55 14.66 2.16
CA GLY A 132 -22.70 15.82 1.85
C GLY A 132 -21.28 15.75 2.42
N GLN A 133 -20.91 14.69 3.13
CA GLN A 133 -19.56 14.44 3.61
C GLN A 133 -18.88 13.38 2.74
N THR A 134 -17.62 13.61 2.41
CA THR A 134 -16.84 12.72 1.54
C THR A 134 -15.64 12.19 2.31
N MET A 135 -15.39 10.89 2.20
CA MET A 135 -14.18 10.30 2.75
C MET A 135 -12.94 10.90 2.08
N ALA A 136 -11.83 11.00 2.81
CA ALA A 136 -10.57 11.49 2.27
C ALA A 136 -10.16 10.64 1.05
N PRO A 137 -9.83 11.24 -0.11
CA PRO A 137 -9.41 10.49 -1.27
C PRO A 137 -8.11 9.72 -1.01
N LEU A 138 -7.88 8.65 -1.76
CA LEU A 138 -6.59 7.96 -1.72
C LEU A 138 -5.50 8.89 -2.27
N GLU A 139 -4.32 8.89 -1.66
CA GLU A 139 -3.17 9.62 -2.20
C GLU A 139 -2.24 8.63 -2.89
N VAL A 140 -1.92 8.90 -4.16
CA VAL A 140 -1.12 8.01 -5.01
C VAL A 140 0.15 8.74 -5.42
N THR A 141 1.30 8.05 -5.39
CA THR A 141 2.58 8.64 -5.79
C THR A 141 3.57 7.59 -6.29
N ASP A 142 4.39 8.01 -7.24
CA ASP A 142 5.55 7.26 -7.72
C ASP A 142 6.84 7.54 -6.94
N ASN A 143 6.82 8.55 -6.07
CA ASN A 143 7.97 8.94 -5.27
C ASN A 143 7.59 9.02 -3.79
N PRO A 144 7.26 7.89 -3.15
CA PRO A 144 6.81 7.90 -1.78
C PRO A 144 7.94 8.30 -0.82
N VAL A 145 7.56 9.06 0.20
CA VAL A 145 8.41 9.52 1.31
C VAL A 145 7.70 9.23 2.63
N PRO A 146 8.44 9.01 3.72
CA PRO A 146 7.82 8.73 5.01
C PRO A 146 7.16 9.98 5.60
N ASN A 147 5.89 9.87 6.00
CA ASN A 147 5.13 10.97 6.61
C ASN A 147 5.45 11.20 8.10
N TYR A 148 6.00 10.19 8.78
CA TYR A 148 6.26 10.23 10.22
C TYR A 148 7.70 9.81 10.58
N PRO A 149 8.25 10.29 11.72
CA PRO A 149 9.47 9.75 12.30
C PRO A 149 9.32 8.26 12.65
N GLN A 150 10.42 7.52 12.60
CA GLN A 150 10.43 6.08 12.87
C GLN A 150 10.00 5.75 14.31
N SER A 151 10.15 6.71 15.24
CA SER A 151 9.71 6.59 16.64
C SER A 151 8.20 6.45 16.82
N LYS A 152 7.40 6.68 15.77
CA LYS A 152 5.96 6.38 15.78
C LYS A 152 5.69 4.88 15.84
N TYR A 153 6.56 4.05 15.26
CA TYR A 153 6.25 2.67 14.96
C TYR A 153 6.82 1.69 15.99
N GLN A 154 6.06 0.65 16.35
CA GLN A 154 6.51 -0.45 17.18
C GLN A 154 7.72 -1.18 16.58
N PHE A 155 7.72 -1.37 15.26
CA PHE A 155 8.80 -1.97 14.50
C PHE A 155 9.46 -0.90 13.60
N PRO A 156 10.39 -0.09 14.14
CA PRO A 156 11.05 0.97 13.38
C PRO A 156 11.97 0.38 12.31
N CYS A 157 12.08 1.05 11.16
CA CYS A 157 12.94 0.60 10.07
C CYS A 157 14.42 0.53 10.49
N SER A 158 14.85 1.46 11.35
CA SER A 158 16.19 1.56 11.93
C SER A 158 16.54 0.49 12.97
N SER A 159 15.65 -0.50 13.19
CA SER A 159 16.00 -1.64 14.04
C SER A 159 17.29 -2.32 13.55
N SER A 160 18.21 -2.60 14.46
CA SER A 160 19.49 -3.28 14.13
C SER A 160 19.28 -4.69 13.58
N THR A 161 18.10 -5.27 13.79
CA THR A 161 17.71 -6.57 13.23
C THR A 161 17.16 -6.47 11.80
N ASN A 162 16.95 -5.27 11.25
CA ASN A 162 16.52 -5.10 9.87
C ASN A 162 17.71 -5.28 8.91
N PRO A 163 17.74 -6.34 8.08
CA PRO A 163 18.83 -6.55 7.12
C PRO A 163 18.93 -5.45 6.06
N ARG A 164 17.86 -4.66 5.87
CA ARG A 164 17.77 -3.56 4.91
C ARG A 164 17.82 -2.18 5.57
N ILE A 165 18.44 -2.07 6.75
CA ILE A 165 18.57 -0.80 7.50
C ILE A 165 19.16 0.36 6.69
N ALA A 166 20.07 0.08 5.74
CA ALA A 166 20.68 1.08 4.87
C ALA A 166 19.69 1.80 3.93
N TYR A 167 18.48 1.26 3.76
CA TYR A 167 17.42 1.80 2.91
C TYR A 167 16.34 2.57 3.68
N CYS A 168 16.52 2.80 4.99
CA CYS A 168 15.55 3.44 5.88
C CYS A 168 15.59 4.99 5.87
N ASN A 169 15.85 5.61 4.72
CA ASN A 169 15.95 7.07 4.58
C ASN A 169 14.57 7.73 4.45
#